data_AF-A0A6L3MK85-F1
#
_entry.id   AF-A0A6L3MK85-F1
#
_cell.length_a   1.000
_cell.length_b   1.000
_cell.length_c   1.000
_cell.angle_alpha   90.00
_cell.angle_beta   90.00
_cell.angle_gamma   90.00
#
_symmetry.space_group_name_H-M   'P 1'
#
loop_
_entity.id
_entity.type
_entity.pdbx_description
1 polymer ?
#
loop_
_entity_poly.entity_id
_entity_poly.type
_entity_poly.pdbx_seq_one_letter_code
_entity_poly.pdbx_strand_id
1 'polypeptide(L)'
;GLKLNTQSLATVILGGIAFQTPPNQTTGATAPGNTTFRLAADETDAMRDPDGELVQVVMNFNQSLRGLAVGAPVDFRGIVLGEVTSIGIDYDPKAKNFTMPVTMNIYPDRLGKRFRDAVGDKGDAARRLVLKRLVASYGLRGQLRTGNLLTSQLYVALDFFPQARAESIDITKPVMELPTVPNTLDELQVQVADIAKKLDKVPFEQIGKNLNSTLANADRLFRQLDTQVMPEARDTLSAAKQTFATAEATLQQDSPLQSDVRGALKELTHTLQSLNALADYLERHPESLLQGKPGDRK
;
A
#
# COMPACT_ATOMS: atom_id res chain seq x y z
N GLY A 1 -10.40 -12.38 36.49
CA GLY A 1 -10.71 -13.17 37.70
C GLY A 1 -9.73 -12.80 38.79
N LEU A 2 -10.16 -12.76 40.05
CA LEU A 2 -9.30 -12.51 41.21
C LEU A 2 -8.56 -13.81 41.60
N LYS A 3 -7.23 -13.76 41.73
CA LYS A 3 -6.39 -14.87 42.19
C LYS A 3 -5.89 -14.54 43.60
N LEU A 4 -6.22 -15.37 44.59
CA LEU A 4 -5.81 -15.21 45.98
C LEU A 4 -4.91 -16.39 46.37
N ASN A 5 -3.63 -16.13 46.60
CA ASN A 5 -2.66 -17.12 47.06
C ASN A 5 -2.58 -17.05 48.60
N THR A 6 -3.14 -18.02 49.33
CA THR A 6 -3.11 -18.04 50.80
C THR A 6 -1.92 -18.86 51.32
N GLN A 7 -0.91 -18.20 51.88
CA GLN A 7 0.24 -18.84 52.55
C GLN A 7 -0.07 -19.15 54.03
N SER A 8 0.86 -19.80 54.75
CA SER A 8 0.67 -20.17 56.16
C SER A 8 0.36 -18.95 57.04
N LEU A 9 -0.51 -19.13 58.05
CA LEU A 9 -0.98 -18.05 58.93
C LEU A 9 0.17 -17.31 59.65
N ALA A 10 1.31 -17.99 59.88
CA ALA A 10 2.51 -17.39 60.46
C ALA A 10 3.25 -16.45 59.48
N THR A 11 3.26 -16.78 58.18
CA THR A 11 3.91 -15.98 57.12
C THR A 11 3.15 -14.68 56.83
N VAL A 12 1.82 -14.67 57.06
CA VAL A 12 0.96 -13.48 56.92
C VAL A 12 1.26 -12.41 57.97
N ILE A 13 1.73 -12.80 59.17
CA ILE A 13 1.98 -11.88 60.29
C ILE A 13 3.42 -11.36 60.32
N LEU A 14 4.40 -12.21 59.95
CA LEU A 14 5.83 -11.89 60.08
C LEU A 14 6.54 -11.60 58.74
N GLY A 15 5.89 -11.91 57.61
CA GLY A 15 6.53 -11.95 56.30
C GLY A 15 7.41 -13.20 56.12
N GLY A 16 7.62 -13.62 54.88
CA GLY A 16 8.50 -14.74 54.56
C GLY A 16 8.98 -14.70 53.12
N ILE A 17 10.09 -15.39 52.87
CA ILE A 17 10.68 -15.54 51.53
C ILE A 17 10.49 -17.01 51.13
N ALA A 18 9.88 -17.22 49.96
CA ALA A 18 9.80 -18.54 49.33
C ALA A 18 10.71 -18.58 48.11
N PHE A 19 11.29 -19.73 47.84
CA PHE A 19 12.10 -19.97 46.66
C PHE A 19 11.68 -21.29 46.02
N GLN A 20 11.63 -21.30 44.69
CA GLN A 20 11.26 -22.46 43.91
C GLN A 20 11.96 -22.38 42.56
N THR A 21 12.37 -23.52 42.02
CA THR A 21 12.88 -23.60 40.64
C THR A 21 11.72 -23.46 39.66
N PRO A 22 11.80 -22.55 38.66
CA PRO A 22 10.75 -22.43 37.66
C PRO A 22 10.47 -23.77 36.97
N PRO A 23 9.19 -24.12 36.70
CA PRO A 23 8.81 -25.46 36.22
C PRO A 23 9.42 -25.84 34.86
N ASN A 24 9.86 -24.85 34.08
CA ASN A 24 10.48 -25.05 32.77
C ASN A 24 12.03 -25.06 32.82
N GLN A 25 12.62 -24.99 34.01
CA GLN A 25 14.06 -25.02 34.21
C GLN A 25 14.46 -26.27 35.00
N THR A 26 15.54 -26.91 34.58
CA THR A 26 16.14 -28.00 35.33
C THR A 26 16.89 -27.44 36.53
N THR A 27 16.77 -28.10 37.68
CA THR A 27 17.56 -27.78 38.87
C THR A 27 19.05 -27.80 38.52
N GLY A 28 19.71 -26.65 38.69
CA GLY A 28 21.14 -26.49 38.42
C GLY A 28 22.02 -27.00 39.57
N ALA A 29 23.32 -26.75 39.45
CA ALA A 29 24.27 -27.01 40.52
C ALA A 29 24.01 -26.12 41.74
N THR A 30 24.37 -26.59 42.93
CA THR A 30 24.27 -25.81 44.17
C THR A 30 25.08 -24.52 44.06
N ALA A 31 24.46 -23.39 44.42
CA ALA A 31 25.12 -22.10 44.39
C ALA A 31 26.25 -22.02 45.45
N PRO A 32 27.43 -21.45 45.12
CA PRO A 32 28.48 -21.18 46.09
C PRO A 32 28.00 -20.29 47.26
N GLY A 33 28.69 -20.36 48.40
CA GLY A 33 28.42 -19.48 49.54
C GLY A 33 28.49 -17.99 49.14
N ASN A 34 27.61 -17.17 49.72
CA ASN A 34 27.45 -15.73 49.45
C ASN A 34 26.98 -15.36 48.03
N THR A 35 26.41 -16.30 47.27
CA THR A 35 25.75 -15.98 45.98
C THR A 35 24.51 -15.12 46.23
N THR A 36 24.39 -14.01 45.49
CA THR A 36 23.25 -13.09 45.59
C THR A 36 22.14 -13.48 44.61
N PHE A 37 20.89 -13.31 45.03
CA PHE A 37 19.70 -13.56 44.21
C PHE A 37 18.78 -12.34 44.26
N ARG A 38 18.08 -12.06 43.16
CA ARG A 38 17.02 -11.06 43.14
C ARG A 38 15.84 -11.54 43.98
N LEU A 39 15.39 -10.71 44.92
CA LEU A 39 14.10 -10.89 45.58
C LEU A 39 13.01 -10.27 44.71
N ALA A 40 12.21 -11.12 44.06
CA ALA A 40 11.07 -10.69 43.25
C ALA A 40 9.92 -10.15 44.13
N ALA A 41 9.06 -9.32 43.54
CA ALA A 41 7.93 -8.73 44.27
C ALA A 41 6.84 -9.77 44.60
N ASP A 42 6.66 -10.77 43.71
CA ASP A 42 5.69 -11.84 43.87
C ASP A 42 6.12 -13.11 43.09
N GLU A 43 5.33 -14.18 43.23
CA GLU A 43 5.55 -15.46 42.52
C GLU A 43 5.55 -15.30 40.99
N THR A 44 4.71 -14.42 40.45
CA THR A 44 4.59 -14.25 39.00
C THR A 44 5.85 -13.61 38.42
N ASP A 45 6.39 -12.59 39.10
CA ASP A 45 7.67 -11.96 38.77
C ASP A 45 8.84 -12.94 38.98
N ALA A 46 8.83 -13.73 40.06
CA ALA A 46 9.86 -14.72 40.36
C ALA A 46 9.94 -15.86 39.32
N MET A 47 8.79 -16.27 38.77
CA MET A 47 8.68 -17.39 37.82
C MET A 47 8.89 -16.98 36.37
N ARG A 48 9.01 -15.67 36.09
CA ARG A 48 9.22 -15.15 34.74
C ARG A 48 10.63 -15.50 34.25
N ASP A 49 10.76 -15.81 32.96
CA ASP A 49 12.08 -15.91 32.33
C ASP A 49 12.85 -14.60 32.59
N PRO A 50 14.15 -14.66 32.96
CA PRO A 50 14.95 -13.47 33.17
C PRO A 50 14.87 -12.57 31.93
N ASP A 51 14.71 -11.27 32.15
CA ASP A 51 14.67 -10.29 31.06
C ASP A 51 15.97 -10.23 30.25
N GLY A 52 17.06 -10.77 30.82
CA GLY A 52 18.39 -10.73 30.21
C GLY A 52 19.01 -9.34 30.30
N GLU A 53 20.10 -9.17 29.57
CA GLU A 53 20.76 -7.86 29.49
C GLU A 53 19.97 -6.92 28.57
N LEU A 54 19.77 -5.69 29.04
CA LEU A 54 19.15 -4.65 28.23
C LEU A 54 20.10 -4.18 27.13
N VAL A 55 19.52 -3.79 26.00
CA VAL A 55 20.19 -3.09 24.91
C VAL A 55 19.49 -1.75 24.75
N GLN A 56 20.25 -0.67 24.96
CA GLN A 56 19.75 0.68 24.77
C GLN A 56 19.81 1.05 23.28
N VAL A 57 18.69 1.52 22.74
CA VAL A 57 18.59 1.96 21.36
C VAL A 57 17.90 3.33 21.27
N VAL A 58 18.13 4.01 20.16
CA VAL A 58 17.44 5.24 19.78
C VAL A 58 16.74 5.05 18.43
N MET A 59 15.55 5.62 18.31
CA MET A 59 14.81 5.69 17.06
C MET A 59 14.45 7.13 16.77
N ASN A 60 14.77 7.60 15.56
CA ASN A 60 14.52 8.97 15.14
C ASN A 60 13.23 9.05 14.34
N PHE A 61 12.17 9.61 14.94
CA PHE A 61 10.89 9.80 14.27
C PHE A 61 10.78 11.19 13.65
N ASN A 62 10.04 11.29 12.54
CA ASN A 62 9.73 12.54 11.83
C ASN A 62 8.23 12.91 11.92
N GLN A 63 7.45 12.18 12.72
CA GLN A 63 6.01 12.35 12.93
C GLN A 63 5.71 12.71 14.38
N SER A 64 4.55 13.32 14.64
CA SER A 64 4.14 13.71 15.99
C SER A 64 4.27 12.56 17.00
N LEU A 65 4.89 12.86 18.14
CA LEU A 65 4.98 11.92 19.28
C LEU A 65 3.81 12.07 20.26
N ARG A 66 2.76 12.83 19.91
CA ARG A 66 1.60 13.04 20.79
C ARG A 66 0.97 11.70 21.15
N GLY A 67 0.83 11.44 22.45
CA GLY A 67 0.31 10.17 22.97
C GLY A 67 1.40 9.17 23.34
N LEU A 68 2.66 9.39 22.93
CA LEU A 68 3.81 8.64 23.42
C LEU A 68 4.29 9.26 24.74
N ALA A 69 4.61 8.41 25.72
CA ALA A 69 5.13 8.82 27.02
C ALA A 69 6.34 7.96 27.42
N VAL A 70 7.15 8.47 28.34
CA VAL A 70 8.16 7.65 29.02
C VAL A 70 7.46 6.52 29.77
N GLY A 71 8.01 5.31 29.67
CA GLY A 71 7.37 4.06 30.14
C GLY A 71 6.42 3.42 29.12
N ALA A 72 6.19 4.03 27.96
CA ALA A 72 5.41 3.39 26.90
C ALA A 72 6.08 2.08 26.45
N PRO A 73 5.32 1.00 26.21
CA PRO A 73 5.91 -0.28 25.87
C PRO A 73 6.57 -0.25 24.49
N VAL A 74 7.69 -0.97 24.38
CA VAL A 74 8.26 -1.36 23.10
C VAL A 74 7.79 -2.79 22.82
N ASP A 75 7.00 -2.95 21.77
CA ASP A 75 6.30 -4.17 21.45
C ASP A 75 6.87 -4.81 20.18
N PHE A 76 6.98 -6.12 20.15
CA PHE A 76 7.20 -6.88 18.93
C PHE A 76 6.06 -7.88 18.77
N ARG A 77 5.13 -7.56 17.86
CA ARG A 77 3.99 -8.43 17.50
C ARG A 77 3.16 -8.89 18.71
N GLY A 78 2.91 -7.99 19.66
CA GLY A 78 2.13 -8.26 20.87
C GLY A 78 2.95 -8.73 22.07
N ILE A 79 4.28 -8.85 21.93
CA ILE A 79 5.19 -9.18 23.03
C ILE A 79 5.96 -7.92 23.43
N VAL A 80 5.77 -7.48 24.67
CA VAL A 80 6.53 -6.35 25.23
C VAL A 80 7.99 -6.74 25.40
N LEU A 81 8.85 -6.17 24.58
CA LEU A 81 10.30 -6.34 24.62
C LEU A 81 11.01 -5.26 25.42
N GLY A 82 10.34 -4.18 25.81
CA GLY A 82 11.03 -3.05 26.42
C GLY A 82 10.12 -1.89 26.76
N GLU A 83 10.74 -0.76 27.03
CA GLU A 83 10.06 0.48 27.38
C GLU A 83 10.82 1.71 26.90
N VAL A 84 10.07 2.77 26.59
CA VAL A 84 10.60 4.09 26.26
C VAL A 84 11.19 4.72 27.52
N THR A 85 12.44 5.16 27.46
CA THR A 85 13.15 5.77 28.59
C THR A 85 13.33 7.28 28.43
N SER A 86 13.34 7.79 27.20
CA SER A 86 13.46 9.23 26.94
C SER A 86 12.82 9.62 25.61
N ILE A 87 12.30 10.85 25.56
CA ILE A 87 11.71 11.46 24.38
C ILE A 87 12.37 12.84 24.22
N GLY A 88 12.99 13.08 23.07
CA GLY A 88 13.65 14.35 22.75
C GLY A 88 13.14 14.98 21.45
N ILE A 89 13.68 16.16 21.18
CA ILE A 89 13.59 16.86 19.91
C ILE A 89 14.99 17.37 19.57
N ASP A 90 15.41 17.13 18.33
CA ASP A 90 16.69 17.59 17.80
C ASP A 90 16.44 18.36 16.49
N TYR A 91 17.22 19.40 16.26
CA TYR A 91 17.13 20.22 15.06
C TYR A 91 18.41 20.05 14.26
N ASP A 92 18.31 19.49 13.05
CA ASP A 92 19.44 19.43 12.14
C ASP A 92 19.49 20.73 11.32
N PRO A 93 20.48 21.62 11.56
CA PRO A 93 20.60 22.87 10.82
C PRO A 93 20.96 22.67 9.34
N LYS A 94 21.54 21.52 8.96
CA LYS A 94 21.89 21.20 7.58
C LYS A 94 20.66 20.76 6.80
N ALA A 95 19.88 19.85 7.37
CA ALA A 95 18.65 19.35 6.77
C ALA A 95 17.46 20.30 6.99
N LYS A 96 17.59 21.29 7.89
CA LYS A 96 16.54 22.24 8.30
C LYS A 96 15.25 21.52 8.73
N ASN A 97 15.40 20.39 9.41
CA ASN A 97 14.30 19.58 9.89
C ASN A 97 14.44 19.30 11.38
N PHE A 98 13.31 18.97 12.00
CA PHE A 98 13.29 18.46 13.36
C PHE A 98 13.17 16.93 13.30
N THR A 99 13.96 16.26 14.11
CA THR A 99 13.84 14.84 14.39
C THR A 99 13.49 14.65 15.86
N MET A 100 12.78 13.58 16.16
CA MET A 100 12.37 13.27 17.51
C MET A 100 13.05 11.98 17.94
N PRO A 101 14.25 12.08 18.56
CA PRO A 101 14.94 10.92 19.10
C PRO A 101 14.17 10.35 20.28
N VAL A 102 13.80 9.08 20.19
CA VAL A 102 13.17 8.31 21.26
C VAL A 102 14.15 7.24 21.71
N THR A 103 14.60 7.33 22.96
CA THR A 103 15.48 6.33 23.57
C THR A 103 14.64 5.29 24.30
N MET A 104 15.06 4.03 24.20
CA MET A 104 14.36 2.91 24.83
C MET A 104 15.32 1.80 25.24
N ASN A 105 14.92 1.07 26.28
CA ASN A 105 15.58 -0.15 26.71
C ASN A 105 14.84 -1.34 26.11
N ILE A 106 15.55 -2.22 25.42
CA ILE A 106 15.01 -3.45 24.83
C ILE A 106 15.68 -4.64 25.51
N TYR A 107 14.92 -5.71 25.69
CA TYR A 107 15.33 -6.99 26.27
C TYR A 107 15.24 -8.09 25.20
N PRO A 108 16.26 -8.25 24.34
CA PRO A 108 16.21 -9.19 23.22
C PRO A 108 16.03 -10.65 23.65
N ASP A 109 16.45 -10.99 24.86
CA ASP A 109 16.37 -12.34 25.42
C ASP A 109 14.90 -12.80 25.61
N ARG A 110 13.94 -11.86 25.62
CA ARG A 110 12.48 -12.12 25.58
C ARG A 110 11.98 -12.69 24.24
N LEU A 111 12.79 -12.65 23.17
CA LEU A 111 12.47 -13.30 21.89
C LEU A 111 12.54 -14.85 21.95
N GLY A 112 12.95 -15.39 23.10
CA GLY A 112 12.87 -16.81 23.41
C GLY A 112 14.20 -17.55 23.27
N LYS A 113 14.19 -18.83 23.64
CA LYS A 113 15.39 -19.65 23.81
C LYS A 113 16.29 -19.71 22.57
N ARG A 114 15.72 -19.86 21.37
CA ARG A 114 16.51 -19.91 20.12
C ARG A 114 17.30 -18.63 19.85
N PHE A 115 16.74 -17.47 20.19
CA PHE A 115 17.44 -16.20 20.07
C PHE A 115 18.60 -16.15 21.08
N ARG A 116 18.33 -16.52 22.34
CA ARG A 116 19.35 -16.60 23.40
C ARG A 116 20.49 -17.54 23.01
N ASP A 117 20.20 -18.73 22.49
CA ASP A 117 21.21 -19.70 22.06
C ASP A 117 22.05 -19.17 20.88
N ALA A 118 21.45 -18.41 19.97
CA ALA A 118 22.15 -17.81 18.82
C ALA A 118 23.11 -16.69 19.23
N VAL A 119 22.75 -15.91 20.25
CA VAL A 119 23.60 -14.88 20.87
C VAL A 119 24.68 -15.54 21.75
N GLY A 120 24.28 -16.54 22.55
CA GLY A 120 25.11 -17.22 23.55
C GLY A 120 25.68 -16.27 24.61
N ASP A 121 26.74 -16.71 25.30
CA ASP A 121 27.51 -15.88 26.25
C ASP A 121 28.46 -14.88 25.56
N LYS A 122 28.30 -14.65 24.26
CA LYS A 122 29.19 -13.78 23.46
C LYS A 122 29.01 -12.29 23.77
N GLY A 123 28.19 -11.98 24.76
CA GLY A 123 27.98 -10.64 25.29
C GLY A 123 27.28 -9.69 24.33
N ASP A 124 27.36 -8.41 24.69
CA ASP A 124 26.71 -7.28 24.03
C ASP A 124 27.05 -7.15 22.53
N ALA A 125 28.30 -7.44 22.13
CA ALA A 125 28.72 -7.39 20.72
C ALA A 125 27.94 -8.36 19.82
N ALA A 126 27.64 -9.57 20.30
CA ALA A 126 26.85 -10.54 19.55
C ALA A 126 25.38 -10.11 19.44
N ARG A 127 24.80 -9.57 20.52
CA ARG A 127 23.44 -9.00 20.50
C ARG A 127 23.31 -7.90 19.46
N ARG A 128 24.27 -6.98 19.43
CA ARG A 128 24.33 -5.91 18.42
C ARG A 128 24.43 -6.44 16.99
N LEU A 129 25.23 -7.50 16.77
CA LEU A 129 25.38 -8.11 15.45
C LEU A 129 24.09 -8.79 14.97
N VAL A 130 23.38 -9.48 15.87
CA VAL A 130 22.08 -10.07 15.55
C VAL A 130 21.07 -8.99 15.20
N LEU A 131 20.97 -7.92 16.00
CA LEU A 131 20.10 -6.78 15.67
C LEU A 131 20.45 -6.17 14.31
N LYS A 132 21.74 -6.01 13.99
CA LYS A 132 22.20 -5.54 12.67
C LYS A 132 21.70 -6.44 11.54
N ARG A 133 21.74 -7.76 11.73
CA ARG A 133 21.22 -8.73 10.76
C ARG A 133 19.70 -8.64 10.63
N LEU A 134 18.97 -8.48 11.73
CA LEU A 134 17.51 -8.29 11.70
C LEU A 134 17.11 -7.04 10.94
N VAL A 135 17.84 -5.94 11.12
CA VAL A 135 17.59 -4.69 10.39
C VAL A 135 17.94 -4.81 8.90
N ALA A 136 19.13 -5.33 8.58
CA ALA A 136 19.66 -5.35 7.23
C ALA A 136 19.06 -6.46 6.34
N SER A 137 18.84 -7.66 6.89
CA SER A 137 18.39 -8.83 6.13
C SER A 137 16.89 -9.05 6.20
N TYR A 138 16.24 -8.65 7.29
CA TYR A 138 14.82 -8.91 7.54
C TYR A 138 13.97 -7.65 7.59
N GLY A 139 14.58 -6.47 7.50
CA GLY A 139 13.85 -5.21 7.48
C GLY A 139 13.22 -4.85 8.83
N LEU A 140 13.86 -5.19 9.95
CA LEU A 140 13.37 -4.76 11.27
C LEU A 140 13.31 -3.23 11.34
N ARG A 141 12.15 -2.67 11.62
CA ARG A 141 11.94 -1.22 11.77
C ARG A 141 11.06 -0.93 12.98
N GLY A 142 11.25 0.25 13.56
CA GLY A 142 10.35 0.83 14.55
C GLY A 142 9.22 1.64 13.90
N GLN A 143 8.02 1.56 14.44
CA GLN A 143 6.86 2.33 14.01
C GLN A 143 6.06 2.76 15.24
N LEU A 144 5.54 4.00 15.25
CA LEU A 144 4.58 4.41 16.27
C LEU A 144 3.21 3.84 15.93
N ARG A 145 2.58 3.16 16.88
CA ARG A 145 1.21 2.62 16.73
C ARG A 145 0.36 3.04 17.92
N THR A 146 -0.94 3.16 17.69
CA THR A 146 -1.91 3.48 18.74
C THR A 146 -2.26 2.22 19.50
N GLY A 147 -1.96 2.19 20.80
CA GLY A 147 -2.24 1.04 21.67
C GLY A 147 -3.67 1.07 22.20
N ASN A 148 -4.15 2.26 22.59
CA ASN A 148 -5.51 2.45 23.08
C ASN A 148 -6.19 3.59 22.31
N LEU A 149 -7.23 3.26 21.55
CA LEU A 149 -7.99 4.23 20.75
C LEU A 149 -8.77 5.23 21.60
N LEU A 150 -9.12 4.88 22.85
CA LEU A 150 -9.87 5.76 23.75
C LEU A 150 -8.98 6.85 24.33
N THR A 151 -7.75 6.51 24.71
CA THR A 151 -6.79 7.47 25.31
C THR A 151 -5.82 8.06 24.29
N SER A 152 -5.87 7.58 23.04
CA SER A 152 -4.90 7.91 21.98
C SER A 152 -3.44 7.68 22.40
N GLN A 153 -3.19 6.73 23.31
CA GLN A 153 -1.85 6.43 23.77
C GLN A 153 -1.08 5.65 22.70
N LEU A 154 0.13 6.10 22.41
CA LEU A 154 1.05 5.47 21.47
C LEU A 154 1.99 4.51 22.19
N TYR A 155 2.45 3.52 21.45
CA TYR A 155 3.55 2.64 21.81
C TYR A 155 4.51 2.50 20.62
N VAL A 156 5.72 2.01 20.88
CA VAL A 156 6.71 1.74 19.83
C VAL A 156 6.55 0.28 19.39
N ALA A 157 6.15 0.06 18.15
CA ALA A 157 6.07 -1.26 17.54
C ALA A 157 7.35 -1.57 16.76
N LEU A 158 7.96 -2.71 17.01
CA LEU A 158 9.01 -3.33 16.21
C LEU A 158 8.37 -4.38 15.30
N ASP A 159 8.61 -4.28 14.00
CA ASP A 159 8.12 -5.27 13.04
C ASP A 159 9.06 -5.39 11.83
N PHE A 160 8.83 -6.39 11.00
CA PHE A 160 9.59 -6.63 9.78
C PHE A 160 8.87 -6.03 8.56
N PHE A 161 9.55 -5.14 7.85
CA PHE A 161 9.05 -4.46 6.66
C PHE A 161 9.91 -4.89 5.46
N PRO A 162 9.54 -5.98 4.75
CA PRO A 162 10.36 -6.54 3.67
C PRO A 162 10.52 -5.61 2.47
N GLN A 163 9.61 -4.64 2.29
CA GLN A 163 9.66 -3.64 1.22
C GLN A 163 10.32 -2.32 1.65
N ALA A 164 10.68 -2.16 2.92
CA ALA A 164 11.37 -0.96 3.37
C ALA A 164 12.76 -0.87 2.75
N ARG A 165 13.23 0.36 2.51
CA ARG A 165 14.58 0.61 1.99
C ARG A 165 15.62 -0.06 2.88
N ALA A 166 16.58 -0.75 2.26
CA ALA A 166 17.70 -1.35 2.97
C ALA A 166 18.50 -0.26 3.70
N GLU A 167 18.61 -0.41 5.02
CA GLU A 167 19.37 0.48 5.88
C GLU A 167 20.26 -0.37 6.77
N SER A 168 21.45 0.13 7.06
CA SER A 168 22.41 -0.54 7.93
C SER A 168 22.61 0.28 9.19
N ILE A 169 22.77 -0.42 10.30
CA ILE A 169 23.02 0.21 11.60
C ILE A 169 24.51 0.19 11.90
N ASP A 170 24.98 1.29 12.47
CA ASP A 170 26.32 1.39 13.02
C ASP A 170 26.33 0.83 14.44
N ILE A 171 26.92 -0.34 14.59
CA ILE A 171 27.02 -1.08 15.86
C ILE A 171 28.22 -0.62 16.71
N THR A 172 29.02 0.33 16.23
CA THR A 172 30.18 0.88 16.96
C THR A 172 29.80 2.06 17.84
N LYS A 173 28.66 2.69 17.57
CA LYS A 173 28.13 3.78 18.39
C LYS A 173 27.69 3.26 19.77
N PRO A 174 27.86 4.07 20.84
CA PRO A 174 27.46 3.69 22.19
C PRO A 174 25.95 3.47 22.32
N VAL A 175 25.13 4.25 21.59
CA VAL A 175 23.69 4.04 21.47
C VAL A 175 23.37 3.65 20.04
N MET A 176 22.75 2.48 19.88
CA MET A 176 22.40 1.95 18.58
C MET A 176 21.19 2.67 18.01
N GLU A 177 21.29 3.14 16.78
CA GLU A 177 20.17 3.75 16.07
C GLU A 177 19.40 2.68 15.29
N LEU A 178 18.13 2.49 15.60
CA LEU A 178 17.24 1.60 14.84
C LEU A 178 16.41 2.41 13.84
N PRO A 179 16.32 1.94 12.58
CA PRO A 179 15.57 2.65 11.55
C PRO A 179 14.06 2.58 11.79
N THR A 180 13.37 3.65 11.42
CA THR A 180 11.92 3.80 11.62
C THR A 180 11.16 3.82 10.30
N VAL A 181 9.89 3.48 10.35
CA VAL A 181 8.92 3.74 9.27
C VAL A 181 7.79 4.62 9.80
N PRO A 182 7.23 5.52 8.96
CA PRO A 182 6.07 6.31 9.33
C PRO A 182 4.84 5.42 9.58
N ASN A 183 3.86 5.94 10.31
CA ASN A 183 2.59 5.26 10.50
C ASN A 183 1.71 5.38 9.23
N THR A 184 1.10 4.28 8.79
CA THR A 184 0.36 4.21 7.51
C THR A 184 -0.90 5.08 7.48
N LEU A 185 -1.50 5.37 8.64
CA LEU A 185 -2.68 6.25 8.70
C LEU A 185 -2.33 7.70 8.34
N ASP A 186 -1.13 8.16 8.68
CA ASP A 186 -0.65 9.50 8.32
C ASP A 186 -0.31 9.54 6.82
N GLU A 187 0.26 8.46 6.27
CA GLU A 187 0.50 8.33 4.83
C GLU A 187 -0.80 8.36 4.01
N LEU A 188 -1.86 7.71 4.48
CA LEU A 188 -3.17 7.73 3.80
C LEU A 188 -3.76 9.14 3.74
N GLN A 189 -3.65 9.93 4.81
CA GLN A 189 -4.12 11.33 4.81
C GLN A 189 -3.39 12.17 3.77
N VAL A 190 -2.06 12.00 3.67
CA VAL A 190 -1.23 12.68 2.67
C VAL A 190 -1.63 12.25 1.26
N GLN A 191 -1.81 10.94 1.01
CA GLN A 191 -2.21 10.43 -0.29
C GLN A 191 -3.59 10.93 -0.73
N VAL A 192 -4.57 10.99 0.20
CA VAL A 192 -5.90 11.55 -0.09
C VAL A 192 -5.83 13.04 -0.43
N ALA A 193 -5.03 13.81 0.32
CA ALA A 193 -4.81 15.23 0.02
C ALA A 193 -4.15 15.43 -1.36
N ASP A 194 -3.21 14.55 -1.74
CA ASP A 194 -2.56 14.59 -3.04
C ASP A 194 -3.51 14.18 -4.19
N ILE A 195 -4.40 13.22 -3.97
CA ILE A 195 -5.45 12.87 -4.93
C ILE A 195 -6.39 14.06 -5.13
N ALA A 196 -6.84 14.71 -4.05
CA ALA A 196 -7.69 15.90 -4.14
C ALA A 196 -7.01 17.01 -4.96
N LYS A 197 -5.74 17.32 -4.67
CA LYS A 197 -4.95 18.28 -5.46
C LYS A 197 -4.77 17.90 -6.93
N LYS A 198 -4.66 16.60 -7.24
CA LYS A 198 -4.57 16.11 -8.62
C LYS A 198 -5.92 16.24 -9.34
N LEU A 199 -7.03 16.01 -8.65
CA LEU A 199 -8.37 16.21 -9.18
C LEU A 199 -8.65 17.68 -9.49
N ASP A 200 -8.21 18.60 -8.63
CA ASP A 200 -8.32 20.06 -8.88
C ASP A 200 -7.58 20.52 -10.15
N LYS A 201 -6.56 19.76 -10.58
CA LYS A 201 -5.78 20.03 -11.79
C LYS A 201 -6.39 19.44 -13.06
N VAL A 202 -7.50 18.69 -12.96
CA VAL A 202 -8.20 18.17 -14.14
C VAL A 202 -8.91 19.35 -14.82
N PRO A 203 -8.58 19.68 -16.08
CA PRO A 203 -9.12 20.87 -16.74
C PRO A 203 -10.53 20.59 -17.29
N PHE A 204 -11.51 20.44 -16.40
CA PHE A 204 -12.91 20.16 -16.76
C PHE A 204 -13.50 21.21 -17.71
N GLU A 205 -13.08 22.47 -17.61
CA GLU A 205 -13.48 23.54 -18.53
C GLU A 205 -12.98 23.33 -19.96
N GLN A 206 -11.75 22.82 -20.15
CA GLN A 206 -11.24 22.51 -21.49
C GLN A 206 -11.92 21.27 -22.07
N ILE A 207 -12.23 20.28 -21.25
CA ILE A 207 -13.02 19.11 -21.68
C ILE A 207 -14.41 19.56 -22.15
N GLY A 208 -15.09 20.42 -21.38
CA GLY A 208 -16.38 20.99 -21.76
C GLY A 208 -16.33 21.84 -23.03
N LYS A 209 -15.30 22.70 -23.18
CA LYS A 209 -15.10 23.49 -24.41
C LYS A 209 -14.87 22.61 -25.64
N ASN A 210 -14.02 21.58 -25.51
CA ASN A 210 -13.73 20.66 -26.62
C ASN A 210 -14.96 19.83 -27.02
N LEU A 211 -15.78 19.39 -26.06
CA LEU A 211 -17.04 18.71 -26.34
C LEU A 211 -18.03 19.63 -27.06
N ASN A 212 -18.19 20.87 -26.61
CA ASN A 212 -19.04 21.85 -27.29
C ASN A 212 -18.54 22.17 -28.70
N SER A 213 -17.23 22.30 -28.91
CA SER A 213 -16.66 22.50 -30.24
C SER A 213 -16.89 21.30 -31.15
N THR A 214 -16.73 20.07 -30.65
CA THR A 214 -17.00 18.85 -31.41
C THR A 214 -18.48 18.74 -31.78
N LEU A 215 -19.40 19.00 -30.85
CA LEU A 215 -20.84 19.01 -31.12
C LEU A 215 -21.22 20.10 -32.13
N ALA A 216 -20.66 21.31 -32.00
CA ALA A 216 -20.89 22.40 -32.95
C ALA A 216 -20.31 22.11 -34.35
N ASN A 217 -19.21 21.35 -34.43
CA ASN A 217 -18.63 20.91 -35.70
C ASN A 217 -19.46 19.79 -36.34
N ALA A 218 -19.97 18.85 -35.53
CA ALA A 218 -20.89 17.81 -35.99
C ALA A 218 -22.20 18.42 -36.52
N ASP A 219 -22.79 19.37 -35.81
CA ASP A 219 -23.98 20.12 -36.25
C ASP A 219 -23.77 20.80 -37.61
N ARG A 220 -22.58 21.38 -37.83
CA ARG A 220 -22.24 22.01 -39.12
C ARG A 220 -22.09 20.99 -40.24
N LEU A 221 -21.48 19.84 -39.98
CA LEU A 221 -21.38 18.74 -40.94
C LEU A 221 -22.76 18.21 -41.33
N PHE A 222 -23.66 17.99 -40.36
CA PHE A 222 -25.02 17.54 -40.64
C PHE A 222 -25.81 18.52 -41.51
N ARG A 223 -25.70 19.83 -41.24
CA ARG A 223 -26.37 20.86 -42.08
C ARG A 223 -25.76 20.97 -43.48
N GLN A 224 -24.46 20.79 -43.65
CA GLN A 224 -23.82 20.77 -44.97
C GLN A 224 -24.20 19.52 -45.77
N LEU A 225 -24.30 18.36 -45.12
CA LEU A 225 -24.77 17.13 -45.76
C LEU A 225 -26.21 17.28 -46.29
N ASP A 226 -27.09 17.93 -45.53
CA ASP A 226 -28.49 18.19 -45.92
C ASP A 226 -28.61 19.17 -47.12
N THR A 227 -27.70 20.14 -47.22
CA THR A 227 -27.80 21.22 -48.23
C THR A 227 -26.96 21.03 -49.48
N GLN A 228 -25.84 20.32 -49.42
CA GLN A 228 -24.91 20.21 -50.57
C GLN A 228 -24.95 18.84 -51.25
N VAL A 229 -25.22 17.77 -50.51
CA VAL A 229 -25.15 16.40 -51.07
C VAL A 229 -26.45 15.99 -51.75
N MET A 230 -27.59 16.53 -51.31
CA MET A 230 -28.90 16.14 -51.83
C MET A 230 -29.19 16.54 -53.30
N PRO A 231 -28.79 17.74 -53.77
CA PRO A 231 -28.96 18.11 -55.18
C PRO A 231 -28.00 17.34 -56.10
N GLU A 232 -26.72 17.25 -55.72
CA GLU A 232 -25.68 16.60 -56.54
C GLU A 232 -25.86 15.07 -56.62
N ALA A 233 -26.36 14.43 -55.55
CA ALA A 233 -26.71 13.01 -55.59
C ALA A 233 -27.92 12.73 -56.50
N ARG A 234 -28.90 13.65 -56.57
CA ARG A 234 -30.03 13.53 -57.50
C ARG A 234 -29.59 13.71 -58.95
N ASP A 235 -28.72 14.68 -59.21
CA ASP A 235 -28.19 14.94 -60.56
C ASP A 235 -27.31 13.77 -61.03
N THR A 236 -26.48 13.23 -60.15
CA THR A 236 -25.64 12.06 -60.44
C THR A 236 -26.49 10.81 -60.69
N LEU A 237 -27.57 10.60 -59.93
CA LEU A 237 -28.49 9.49 -60.14
C LEU A 237 -29.29 9.63 -61.45
N SER A 238 -29.63 10.86 -61.84
CA SER A 238 -30.27 11.15 -63.13
C SER A 238 -29.32 10.91 -64.30
N ALA A 239 -28.07 11.38 -64.20
CA ALA A 239 -27.03 11.13 -65.19
C ALA A 239 -26.74 9.63 -65.33
N ALA A 240 -26.63 8.91 -64.21
CA ALA A 240 -26.46 7.45 -64.22
C ALA A 240 -27.63 6.74 -64.91
N LYS A 241 -28.89 7.11 -64.61
CA LYS A 241 -30.07 6.57 -65.32
C LYS A 241 -30.03 6.82 -66.82
N GLN A 242 -29.60 8.00 -67.26
CA GLN A 242 -29.47 8.35 -68.68
C GLN A 242 -28.38 7.51 -69.37
N THR A 243 -27.24 7.31 -68.70
CA THR A 243 -26.14 6.48 -69.18
C THR A 243 -26.57 5.01 -69.29
N PHE A 244 -27.32 4.50 -68.31
CA PHE A 244 -27.86 3.13 -68.36
C PHE A 244 -28.84 2.93 -69.51
N ALA A 245 -29.75 3.88 -69.76
CA ALA A 245 -30.67 3.80 -70.90
C ALA A 245 -29.93 3.81 -72.26
N THR A 246 -28.87 4.62 -72.37
CA THR A 246 -28.03 4.68 -73.59
C THR A 246 -27.21 3.40 -73.79
N ALA A 247 -26.70 2.82 -72.70
CA ALA A 247 -25.99 1.54 -72.72
C ALA A 247 -26.93 0.39 -73.11
N GLU A 248 -28.16 0.35 -72.58
CA GLU A 248 -29.16 -0.67 -72.92
C GLU A 248 -29.59 -0.61 -74.40
N ALA A 249 -29.70 0.59 -74.97
CA ALA A 249 -29.96 0.78 -76.41
C ALA A 249 -28.77 0.36 -77.31
N THR A 250 -27.54 0.46 -76.81
CA THR A 250 -26.33 0.08 -77.56
C THR A 250 -26.04 -1.43 -77.48
N LEU A 251 -26.50 -2.10 -76.41
CA LEU A 251 -26.26 -3.53 -76.13
C LEU A 251 -27.25 -4.48 -76.82
N GLN A 252 -28.13 -3.97 -77.70
CA GLN A 252 -29.02 -4.77 -78.56
C GLN A 252 -28.37 -5.23 -79.88
N GLN A 253 -27.09 -4.92 -80.12
CA GLN A 253 -26.30 -5.53 -81.20
C GLN A 253 -25.28 -6.51 -80.60
N ASP A 254 -25.39 -7.76 -81.03
CA ASP A 254 -24.72 -8.97 -80.53
C ASP A 254 -23.25 -8.78 -80.09
N SER A 255 -22.98 -8.93 -78.79
CA SER A 255 -21.61 -9.19 -78.31
C SER A 255 -21.57 -9.87 -76.92
N PRO A 256 -20.57 -10.73 -76.62
CA PRO A 256 -20.46 -11.52 -75.38
C PRO A 256 -20.24 -10.72 -74.07
N LEU A 257 -20.19 -9.37 -74.12
CA LEU A 257 -19.98 -8.47 -72.98
C LEU A 257 -21.14 -8.43 -71.96
N GLN A 258 -22.28 -9.08 -72.21
CA GLN A 258 -23.45 -9.01 -71.33
C GLN A 258 -23.32 -9.76 -69.99
N SER A 259 -22.47 -10.79 -69.90
CA SER A 259 -22.32 -11.58 -68.67
C SER A 259 -21.62 -10.78 -67.57
N ASP A 260 -20.53 -10.12 -67.92
CA ASP A 260 -19.67 -9.43 -66.96
C ASP A 260 -20.32 -8.15 -66.43
N VAL A 261 -21.11 -7.45 -67.27
CA VAL A 261 -21.87 -6.27 -66.86
C VAL A 261 -23.01 -6.63 -65.89
N ARG A 262 -23.72 -7.75 -66.11
CA ARG A 262 -24.74 -8.21 -65.14
C ARG A 262 -24.12 -8.61 -63.81
N GLY A 263 -22.92 -9.21 -63.83
CA GLY A 263 -22.15 -9.50 -62.62
C GLY A 263 -21.80 -8.23 -61.83
N ALA A 264 -21.22 -7.24 -62.50
CA ALA A 264 -20.83 -5.97 -61.88
C ALA A 264 -22.02 -5.18 -61.30
N LEU A 265 -23.17 -5.17 -62.00
CA LEU A 265 -24.37 -4.47 -61.51
C LEU A 265 -25.00 -5.14 -60.28
N LYS A 266 -24.90 -6.48 -60.20
CA LYS A 266 -25.37 -7.24 -59.04
C LYS A 266 -24.49 -6.97 -57.82
N GLU A 267 -23.17 -6.93 -58.01
CA GLU A 267 -22.19 -6.60 -56.96
C GLU A 267 -22.38 -5.17 -56.43
N LEU A 268 -22.61 -4.20 -57.33
CA LEU A 268 -22.88 -2.81 -56.97
C LEU A 268 -24.17 -2.67 -56.16
N THR A 269 -25.24 -3.37 -56.56
CA THR A 269 -26.51 -3.37 -55.83
C THR A 269 -26.33 -3.90 -54.41
N HIS A 270 -25.52 -4.95 -54.25
CA HIS A 270 -25.25 -5.53 -52.93
C HIS A 270 -24.42 -4.59 -52.05
N THR A 271 -23.48 -3.87 -52.64
CA THR A 271 -22.67 -2.85 -51.96
C THR A 271 -23.51 -1.65 -51.51
N LEU A 272 -24.47 -1.21 -52.33
CA LEU A 272 -25.37 -0.12 -51.95
C LEU A 272 -26.33 -0.53 -50.81
N GLN A 273 -26.78 -1.79 -50.79
CA GLN A 273 -27.58 -2.33 -49.69
C GLN A 273 -26.78 -2.42 -48.38
N SER A 274 -25.50 -2.80 -48.42
CA SER A 274 -24.66 -2.85 -47.22
C SER A 274 -24.33 -1.45 -46.68
N LEU A 275 -24.15 -0.46 -47.55
CA LEU A 275 -23.97 0.94 -47.15
C LEU A 275 -25.24 1.52 -46.51
N ASN A 276 -26.43 1.23 -47.05
CA ASN A 276 -27.68 1.64 -46.40
C ASN A 276 -27.87 0.96 -45.04
N ALA A 277 -27.56 -0.34 -44.91
CA ALA A 277 -27.62 -1.02 -43.62
C ALA A 277 -26.64 -0.43 -42.58
N LEU A 278 -25.47 0.04 -43.02
CA LEU A 278 -24.51 0.74 -42.17
C LEU A 278 -25.04 2.12 -41.75
N ALA A 279 -25.65 2.87 -42.67
CA ALA A 279 -26.25 4.17 -42.36
C ALA A 279 -27.40 4.03 -41.35
N ASP A 280 -28.32 3.08 -41.57
CA ASP A 280 -29.41 2.75 -40.64
C ASP A 280 -28.90 2.33 -39.26
N TYR A 281 -27.77 1.60 -39.21
CA TYR A 281 -27.16 1.19 -37.95
C TYR A 281 -26.54 2.37 -37.19
N LEU A 282 -25.86 3.27 -37.90
CA LEU A 282 -25.26 4.47 -37.31
C LEU A 282 -26.31 5.48 -36.85
N GLU A 283 -27.46 5.58 -37.52
CA GLU A 283 -28.58 6.43 -37.11
C GLU A 283 -29.24 5.93 -35.81
N ARG A 284 -29.34 4.60 -35.63
CA ARG A 284 -29.93 3.98 -34.42
C ARG A 284 -28.96 3.87 -33.25
N HIS A 285 -27.65 3.90 -33.50
CA HIS A 285 -26.60 3.74 -32.48
C HIS A 285 -25.46 4.78 -32.63
N PRO A 286 -25.74 6.08 -32.40
CA PRO A 286 -24.73 7.14 -32.50
C PRO A 286 -23.56 6.96 -31.52
N GLU A 287 -23.77 6.25 -30.40
CA GLU A 287 -22.75 5.91 -29.41
C GLU A 287 -21.64 4.97 -29.92
N SER A 288 -21.89 4.24 -31.01
CA SER A 288 -20.93 3.29 -31.60
C SER A 288 -19.68 3.97 -32.19
N LEU A 289 -19.76 5.26 -32.53
CA LEU A 289 -18.65 6.07 -33.02
C LEU A 289 -17.61 6.40 -31.93
N LEU A 290 -18.04 6.47 -30.66
CA LEU A 290 -17.16 6.82 -29.54
C LEU A 290 -16.66 5.60 -28.77
N GLN A 291 -17.45 4.53 -28.70
CA GLN A 291 -17.09 3.32 -27.96
C GLN A 291 -16.47 2.22 -28.83
N GLY A 292 -16.54 2.37 -30.15
CA GLY A 292 -16.28 1.29 -31.10
C GLY A 292 -17.37 0.22 -31.01
N LYS A 293 -17.58 -0.55 -32.08
CA LYS A 293 -18.51 -1.69 -32.08
C LYS A 293 -18.16 -2.60 -30.90
N PRO A 294 -19.08 -2.94 -29.99
CA PRO A 294 -18.82 -3.96 -28.97
C PRO A 294 -18.69 -5.30 -29.71
N GLY A 295 -17.46 -5.61 -30.12
CA GLY A 295 -17.09 -6.86 -30.74
C GLY A 295 -16.93 -7.92 -29.66
N ASP A 296 -17.59 -9.06 -29.90
CA ASP A 296 -17.38 -10.36 -29.28
C ASP A 296 -16.06 -10.47 -28.50
N ARG A 297 -16.14 -10.29 -27.18
CA ARG A 297 -15.12 -10.82 -26.28
C ARG A 297 -15.32 -12.33 -26.25
N LYS A 298 -14.54 -13.04 -27.05
CA LYS A 298 -14.16 -14.43 -26.76
C LYS A 298 -13.11 -14.46 -25.66
#